data_AF-A0A1G7U6L4-F1
#
_entry.id   AF-A0A1G7U6L4-F1
#
_cell.length_a   1.000
_cell.length_b   1.000
_cell.length_c   1.000
_cell.angle_alpha   90.00
_cell.angle_beta   90.00
_cell.angle_gamma   90.00
#
_symmetry.space_group_name_H-M   'P 1'
#
loop_
_entity.id
_entity.type
_entity.pdbx_description
1 polymer ?
#
loop_
_entity_poly.entity_id
_entity_poly.type
_entity_poly.pdbx_seq_one_letter_code
_entity_poly.pdbx_strand_id
1 'polypeptide(L)'
;MDEELESFRDQFNNSQQDTKREIGEHLYDHPREEHTPEEIHEAIDVDVVLKTVENNLSTLKEESDQIEQEKELVYRWSGEGRPKSLSETAANLQTAFVEIFTQEQLGGAYIPTMLALMIFMTGIANGIFVVLLSLLGRESLWGVTANETISAAGVSTTVASAALLVIPIILGIERALGWR
;
A
#
# COMPACT_ATOMS: atom_id res chain seq x y z
N MET A 1 9.89 5.24 24.97
CA MET A 1 11.02 4.67 24.24
C MET A 1 10.92 3.19 24.52
N ASP A 2 10.82 2.36 23.48
CA ASP A 2 10.49 0.95 23.63
C ASP A 2 11.69 0.17 24.17
N GLU A 3 11.46 -0.67 25.18
CA GLU A 3 12.50 -1.40 25.93
C GLU A 3 13.38 -2.28 25.01
N GLU A 4 12.83 -2.78 23.90
CA GLU A 4 13.56 -3.60 22.93
C GLU A 4 14.68 -2.82 22.21
N LEU A 5 14.39 -1.58 21.78
CA LEU A 5 15.38 -0.74 21.10
C LEU A 5 16.43 -0.22 22.08
N GLU A 6 16.01 0.09 23.31
CA GLU A 6 16.94 0.52 24.37
C GLU A 6 17.91 -0.61 24.73
N SER A 7 17.40 -1.84 24.90
CA SER A 7 18.24 -3.03 25.10
C SER A 7 19.22 -3.28 23.94
N PHE A 8 18.78 -3.09 22.68
CA PHE A 8 19.66 -3.20 21.52
C PHE A 8 20.76 -2.13 21.54
N ARG A 9 20.40 -0.88 21.80
CA ARG A 9 21.36 0.23 21.88
C ARG A 9 22.37 0.02 23.01
N ASP A 10 21.93 -0.51 24.15
CA ASP A 10 22.80 -0.85 25.28
C ASP A 10 23.79 -1.96 24.93
N GLN A 11 23.37 -2.97 24.17
CA GLN A 11 24.25 -4.02 23.65
C GLN A 11 25.37 -3.44 22.76
N PHE A 12 25.08 -2.36 22.03
CA PHE A 12 25.99 -1.71 21.09
C PHE A 12 26.41 -0.27 21.49
N ASN A 13 26.53 0.00 22.79
CA ASN A 13 26.79 1.35 23.34
C ASN A 13 28.28 1.79 23.29
N ASN A 14 29.12 1.11 22.50
CA ASN A 14 30.52 1.51 22.34
C ASN A 14 30.69 2.52 21.21
N SER A 15 31.68 3.42 21.34
CA SER A 15 31.96 4.49 20.36
C SER A 15 32.47 4.02 18.99
N GLN A 16 32.57 2.71 18.76
CA GLN A 16 32.96 2.11 17.48
C GLN A 16 31.80 1.34 16.83
N GLN A 17 30.60 1.40 17.41
CA GLN A 17 29.44 0.61 17.01
C GLN A 17 28.27 1.49 16.53
N ASP A 18 28.52 2.76 16.22
CA ASP A 18 27.49 3.70 15.77
C ASP A 18 26.77 3.17 14.51
N THR A 19 27.51 2.64 13.53
CA THR A 19 26.92 2.01 12.33
C THR A 19 26.01 0.82 12.67
N LYS A 20 26.38 -0.02 13.64
CA LYS A 20 25.55 -1.15 14.08
C LYS A 20 24.24 -0.65 14.70
N ARG A 21 24.33 0.43 15.47
CA ARG A 21 23.19 1.08 16.10
C ARG A 21 22.24 1.67 15.06
N GLU A 22 22.77 2.39 14.08
CA GLU A 22 21.97 2.96 12.98
C GLU A 22 21.29 1.88 12.13
N ILE A 23 21.99 0.79 11.80
CA ILE A 23 21.41 -0.36 11.10
C ILE A 23 20.26 -0.95 11.92
N GLY A 24 20.46 -1.21 13.21
CA GLY A 24 19.42 -1.77 14.07
C GLY A 24 18.24 -0.83 14.28
N GLU A 25 18.47 0.47 14.39
CA GLU A 25 17.42 1.50 14.46
C GLU A 25 16.59 1.53 13.18
N HIS A 26 17.25 1.48 12.02
CA HIS A 26 16.57 1.44 10.73
C HIS A 26 15.66 0.19 10.62
N LEU A 27 16.18 -0.99 10.97
CA LEU A 27 15.41 -2.23 10.97
C LEU A 27 14.28 -2.22 12.02
N TYR A 28 14.53 -1.65 13.19
CA TYR A 28 13.54 -1.49 14.25
C TYR A 28 12.37 -0.61 13.82
N ASP A 29 12.63 0.47 13.06
CA ASP A 29 11.59 1.34 12.50
C ASP A 29 10.82 0.67 11.33
N HIS A 30 11.36 -0.42 10.77
CA HIS A 30 10.79 -1.17 9.63
C HIS A 30 10.68 -2.67 9.91
N PRO A 31 10.03 -3.10 11.01
CA PRO A 31 10.27 -4.43 11.56
C PRO A 31 9.68 -5.60 10.78
N ARG A 32 8.84 -5.31 9.78
CA ARG A 32 8.18 -6.32 8.92
C ARG A 32 8.69 -6.28 7.48
N GLU A 33 9.68 -5.45 7.21
CA GLU A 33 10.25 -5.28 5.88
C GLU A 33 11.58 -6.04 5.78
N GLU A 34 11.75 -6.67 4.63
CA GLU A 34 12.97 -7.37 4.23
C GLU A 34 13.87 -6.34 3.56
N HIS A 35 15.08 -6.14 4.07
CA HIS A 35 16.02 -5.15 3.55
C HIS A 35 17.32 -5.78 3.06
N THR A 36 17.81 -5.34 1.91
CA THR A 36 19.15 -5.68 1.43
C THR A 36 20.21 -4.73 2.02
N PRO A 37 21.50 -5.10 2.04
CA PRO A 37 22.56 -4.19 2.46
C PRO A 37 22.58 -2.87 1.69
N GLU A 38 22.23 -2.89 0.40
CA GLU A 38 22.14 -1.70 -0.44
C GLU A 38 21.03 -0.76 0.02
N GLU A 39 19.83 -1.29 0.29
CA GLU A 39 18.69 -0.49 0.76
C GLU A 39 18.99 0.14 2.13
N ILE A 40 19.63 -0.60 3.02
CA ILE A 40 20.04 -0.09 4.33
C ILE A 40 21.11 0.98 4.18
N HIS A 41 22.12 0.75 3.32
CA HIS A 41 23.18 1.73 3.02
C HIS A 41 22.63 3.02 2.42
N GLU A 42 21.60 2.95 1.56
CA GLU A 42 20.93 4.13 1.01
C GLU A 42 20.11 4.89 2.07
N ALA A 43 19.63 4.19 3.10
CA ALA A 43 18.78 4.75 4.15
C ALA A 43 19.55 5.34 5.35
N ILE A 44 20.75 4.82 5.65
CA ILE A 44 21.62 5.32 6.73
C ILE A 44 22.65 6.33 6.19
N ASP A 45 23.38 7.01 7.09
CA ASP A 45 24.23 8.14 6.74
C ASP A 45 25.30 7.80 5.66
N VAL A 46 25.48 8.73 4.73
CA VAL A 46 26.15 8.57 3.41
C VAL A 46 27.67 8.34 3.54
N ASP A 47 28.23 8.54 4.73
CA ASP A 47 29.66 8.42 4.99
C ASP A 47 30.14 6.96 5.22
N VAL A 48 29.22 5.99 5.28
CA VAL A 48 29.55 4.57 5.47
C VAL A 48 29.58 3.85 4.13
N VAL A 49 30.70 3.20 3.79
CA VAL A 49 30.79 2.38 2.57
C VAL A 49 29.93 1.12 2.68
N LEU A 50 29.20 0.73 1.62
CA LEU A 50 28.36 -0.49 1.56
C LEU A 50 28.98 -1.75 2.19
N LYS A 51 30.25 -2.02 1.92
CA LYS A 51 30.96 -3.19 2.50
C LYS A 51 30.99 -3.18 4.03
N THR A 52 31.04 -2.00 4.64
CA THR A 52 30.97 -1.84 6.09
C THR A 52 29.57 -2.19 6.60
N VAL A 53 28.52 -1.85 5.85
CA VAL A 53 27.13 -2.23 6.16
C VAL A 53 26.96 -3.74 6.08
N GLU A 54 27.42 -4.37 4.99
CA GLU A 54 27.40 -5.84 4.83
C GLU A 54 28.11 -6.57 5.99
N ASN A 55 29.32 -6.13 6.33
CA ASN A 55 30.08 -6.72 7.43
C ASN A 55 29.36 -6.56 8.77
N ASN A 56 28.79 -5.38 9.03
CA ASN A 56 28.06 -5.12 10.26
C ASN A 56 26.76 -5.93 10.32
N LEU A 57 26.03 -6.09 9.23
CA LEU A 57 24.81 -6.92 9.16
C LEU A 57 25.13 -8.40 9.42
N SER A 58 26.17 -8.93 8.78
CA SER A 58 26.62 -10.30 9.04
C SER A 58 26.99 -10.49 10.50
N THR A 59 27.66 -9.51 11.10
CA THR A 59 28.05 -9.57 12.52
C THR A 59 26.84 -9.43 13.45
N LEU A 60 25.91 -8.52 13.12
CA LEU A 60 24.71 -8.26 13.90
C LEU A 60 23.80 -9.48 13.98
N LYS A 61 23.65 -10.22 12.87
CA LYS A 61 22.92 -11.50 12.83
C LYS A 61 23.54 -12.55 13.78
N GLU A 62 24.86 -12.53 13.96
CA GLU A 62 25.54 -13.47 14.87
C GLU A 62 25.48 -13.02 16.33
N GLU A 63 25.46 -11.71 16.58
CA GLU A 63 25.56 -11.12 17.93
C GLU A 63 24.20 -10.74 18.54
N SER A 64 23.13 -10.64 17.75
CA SER A 64 21.81 -10.18 18.19
C SER A 64 20.69 -11.09 17.69
N ASP A 65 19.88 -11.58 18.63
CA ASP A 65 18.66 -12.34 18.32
C ASP A 65 17.55 -11.45 17.72
N GLN A 66 17.75 -10.12 17.75
CA GLN A 66 16.78 -9.13 17.24
C GLN A 66 16.86 -8.93 15.73
N ILE A 67 17.90 -9.46 15.06
CA ILE A 67 18.11 -9.34 13.62
C ILE A 67 18.13 -10.73 12.99
N GLU A 68 17.16 -10.98 12.12
CA GLU A 68 17.04 -12.23 11.38
C GLU A 68 17.52 -12.07 9.95
N GLN A 69 18.11 -13.15 9.41
CA GLN A 69 18.43 -13.27 7.99
C GLN A 69 17.53 -14.37 7.39
N GLU A 70 16.59 -14.00 6.53
CA GLU A 70 15.70 -14.97 5.87
C GLU A 70 16.35 -15.65 4.65
N LYS A 71 17.11 -14.89 3.87
CA LYS A 71 17.78 -15.32 2.62
C LYS A 71 19.24 -14.84 2.60
N GLU A 72 20.04 -15.31 1.63
CA GLU A 72 21.50 -15.07 1.58
C GLU A 72 21.94 -13.61 1.80
N LEU A 73 21.12 -12.60 1.49
CA LEU A 73 21.46 -11.18 1.68
C LEU A 73 20.26 -10.32 2.10
N VAL A 74 19.31 -10.87 2.86
CA VAL A 74 18.11 -10.14 3.27
C VAL A 74 17.94 -10.20 4.78
N TYR A 75 17.82 -9.03 5.40
CA TYR A 75 17.79 -8.85 6.85
C TYR A 75 16.48 -8.18 7.29
N ARG A 76 16.00 -8.55 8.48
CA ARG A 76 14.83 -7.93 9.11
C ARG A 76 14.98 -7.87 10.62
N TRP A 77 14.17 -7.04 11.26
CA TRP A 77 13.95 -7.14 12.71
C TRP A 77 13.13 -8.39 13.04
N SER A 78 13.49 -9.11 14.10
CA SER A 78 12.78 -10.33 14.52
C SER A 78 11.64 -10.06 15.50
N GLY A 79 11.66 -8.91 16.18
CA GLY A 79 10.66 -8.51 17.18
C GLY A 79 9.48 -7.71 16.61
N GLU A 80 8.66 -7.14 17.51
CA GLU A 80 7.53 -6.29 17.08
C GLU A 80 8.01 -4.97 16.45
N GLY A 81 9.15 -4.47 16.93
CA GLY A 81 9.75 -3.23 16.48
C GLY A 81 8.86 -2.02 16.73
N ARG A 82 9.10 -0.93 15.99
CA ARG A 82 8.20 0.22 16.00
C ARG A 82 6.98 -0.05 15.11
N PRO A 83 5.75 -0.01 15.64
CA PRO A 83 4.58 -0.09 14.79
C PRO A 83 4.55 1.12 13.85
N LYS A 84 4.55 0.89 12.54
CA LYS A 84 4.28 1.96 11.55
C LYS A 84 2.98 2.65 11.93
N SER A 85 3.01 3.98 11.94
CA SER A 85 1.83 4.74 12.25
C SER A 85 0.74 4.46 11.19
N LEU A 86 -0.53 4.35 11.62
CA LEU A 86 -1.66 4.17 10.68
C LEU A 86 -1.65 5.24 9.58
N SER A 87 -1.11 6.43 9.86
CA SER A 87 -0.90 7.52 8.91
C SER A 87 0.11 7.19 7.80
N GLU A 88 1.24 6.56 8.11
CA GLU A 88 2.23 6.19 7.09
C GLU A 88 1.76 5.04 6.22
N THR A 89 1.09 4.04 6.81
CA THR A 89 0.49 2.95 6.02
C THR A 89 -0.59 3.50 5.08
N ALA A 90 -1.42 4.44 5.56
CA ALA A 90 -2.43 5.10 4.73
C ALA A 90 -1.81 5.95 3.62
N ALA A 91 -0.72 6.67 3.90
CA ALA A 91 -0.01 7.47 2.90
C ALA A 91 0.63 6.60 1.80
N ASN A 92 1.22 5.46 2.18
CA ASN A 92 1.80 4.51 1.22
C ASN A 92 0.72 3.82 0.39
N LEU A 93 -0.39 3.42 1.01
CA LEU A 93 -1.55 2.89 0.28
C LEU A 93 -2.14 3.92 -0.67
N GLN A 94 -2.24 5.19 -0.26
CA GLN A 94 -2.75 6.25 -1.11
C GLN A 94 -1.84 6.49 -2.32
N THR A 95 -0.52 6.52 -2.11
CA THR A 95 0.45 6.71 -3.20
C THR A 95 0.41 5.54 -4.18
N ALA A 96 0.43 4.30 -3.67
CA ALA A 96 0.34 3.10 -4.50
C ALA A 96 -1.00 3.01 -5.27
N PHE A 97 -2.10 3.42 -4.65
CA PHE A 97 -3.40 3.47 -5.31
C PHE A 97 -3.41 4.51 -6.42
N VAL A 98 -2.89 5.72 -6.17
CA VAL A 98 -2.81 6.77 -7.19
C VAL A 98 -1.97 6.31 -8.38
N GLU A 99 -0.86 5.62 -8.14
CA GLU A 99 0.08 5.17 -9.17
C GLU A 99 -0.53 4.12 -10.12
N ILE A 100 -1.25 3.14 -9.59
CA ILE A 100 -1.98 2.11 -10.36
C ILE A 100 -3.07 2.73 -11.24
N PHE A 101 -3.70 3.82 -10.76
CA PHE A 101 -4.74 4.54 -11.49
C PHE A 101 -4.18 5.73 -12.30
N THR A 102 -2.91 5.71 -12.71
CA THR A 102 -2.39 6.72 -13.64
C THR A 102 -2.62 6.32 -15.11
N GLN A 103 -2.86 7.32 -15.96
CA GLN A 103 -3.04 7.13 -17.40
C GLN A 103 -1.81 6.50 -18.08
N GLU A 104 -0.62 6.69 -17.51
CA GLU A 104 0.64 6.14 -18.03
C GLU A 104 0.72 4.62 -17.85
N GLN A 105 0.28 4.08 -16.72
CA GLN A 105 0.28 2.63 -16.48
C GLN A 105 -0.90 1.91 -17.16
N LEU A 106 -2.08 2.54 -17.19
CA LEU A 106 -3.30 1.95 -17.75
C LEU A 106 -3.46 2.16 -19.25
N GLY A 107 -2.75 3.12 -19.85
CA GLY A 107 -2.82 3.44 -21.28
C GLY A 107 -4.26 3.59 -21.79
N GLY A 108 -4.60 2.84 -22.84
CA GLY A 108 -5.95 2.84 -23.42
C GLY A 108 -7.05 2.18 -22.55
N ALA A 109 -6.67 1.46 -21.48
CA ALA A 109 -7.61 0.84 -20.55
C ALA A 109 -7.98 1.75 -19.37
N TYR A 110 -7.44 2.97 -19.32
CA TYR A 110 -7.71 3.92 -18.23
C TYR A 110 -9.21 4.23 -18.05
N ILE A 111 -9.89 4.57 -19.15
CA ILE A 111 -11.32 4.92 -19.15
C ILE A 111 -12.20 3.76 -18.65
N PRO A 112 -12.11 2.53 -19.20
CA PRO A 112 -12.94 1.43 -18.72
C PRO A 112 -12.63 1.03 -17.27
N THR A 113 -11.37 1.10 -16.84
CA THR A 113 -10.98 0.80 -15.44
C THR A 113 -11.54 1.84 -14.47
N MET A 114 -11.51 3.12 -14.81
CA MET A 114 -12.14 4.18 -14.00
C MET A 114 -13.66 4.03 -13.92
N LEU A 115 -14.32 3.71 -15.04
CA LEU A 115 -15.76 3.42 -15.06
C LEU A 115 -16.10 2.22 -14.17
N ALA A 116 -15.34 1.12 -14.27
CA ALA A 116 -15.53 -0.06 -13.43
C ALA A 116 -15.40 0.28 -11.93
N LEU A 117 -14.40 1.08 -11.56
CA LEU A 117 -14.21 1.53 -10.19
C LEU A 117 -15.39 2.38 -9.69
N MET A 118 -15.89 3.32 -10.51
CA MET A 118 -17.05 4.15 -10.13
C MET A 118 -18.32 3.31 -9.90
N ILE A 119 -18.58 2.31 -10.76
CA ILE A 119 -19.70 1.38 -10.58
C ILE A 119 -19.53 0.61 -9.26
N PHE A 120 -18.33 0.08 -9.01
CA PHE A 120 -18.04 -0.69 -7.82
C PHE A 120 -18.28 0.12 -6.54
N MET A 121 -17.75 1.35 -6.48
CA MET A 121 -17.96 2.25 -5.34
C MET A 121 -19.43 2.62 -5.15
N THR A 122 -20.16 2.83 -6.24
CA THR A 122 -21.62 3.07 -6.20
C THR A 122 -22.36 1.86 -5.63
N GLY A 123 -21.95 0.64 -5.99
CA GLY A 123 -22.49 -0.60 -5.44
C GLY A 123 -22.26 -0.73 -3.93
N ILE A 124 -21.04 -0.44 -3.46
CA ILE A 124 -20.71 -0.42 -2.03
C ILE A 124 -21.59 0.60 -1.29
N ALA A 125 -21.68 1.84 -1.80
CA ALA A 125 -22.49 2.89 -1.18
C ALA A 125 -23.97 2.49 -1.06
N ASN A 126 -24.54 1.90 -2.10
CA ASN A 126 -25.92 1.39 -2.09
C ASN A 126 -26.10 0.24 -1.11
N GLY A 127 -25.13 -0.69 -1.03
CA GLY A 127 -25.13 -1.77 -0.05
C GLY A 127 -25.13 -1.25 1.39
N ILE A 128 -24.25 -0.30 1.70
CA ILE A 128 -24.20 0.37 3.01
C ILE A 128 -25.54 1.04 3.32
N PHE A 129 -26.13 1.75 2.35
CA PHE A 129 -27.40 2.43 2.54
C PHE A 129 -28.55 1.46 2.87
N VAL A 130 -28.66 0.34 2.15
CA VAL A 130 -29.67 -0.70 2.43
C VAL A 130 -29.46 -1.33 3.81
N VAL A 131 -28.21 -1.59 4.19
CA VAL A 131 -27.89 -2.09 5.54
C VAL A 131 -28.30 -1.08 6.61
N LEU A 132 -28.04 0.22 6.40
CA LEU A 132 -28.44 1.29 7.31
C LEU A 132 -29.97 1.39 7.45
N LEU A 133 -30.73 1.26 6.35
CA LEU A 133 -32.20 1.20 6.40
C LEU A 133 -32.69 0.04 7.28
N SER A 134 -32.08 -1.14 7.09
CA SER A 134 -32.40 -2.34 7.86
C SER A 134 -32.11 -2.17 9.35
N LEU A 135 -30.94 -1.62 9.70
CA LEU A 135 -30.52 -1.39 11.09
C LEU A 135 -31.39 -0.35 11.81
N LEU A 136 -31.88 0.66 11.08
CA LEU A 136 -32.74 1.71 11.64
C LEU A 136 -34.22 1.30 11.69
N GLY A 137 -34.59 0.15 11.13
CA GLY A 137 -35.98 -0.29 11.01
C GLY A 137 -36.85 0.69 10.20
N ARG A 138 -36.24 1.43 9.26
CA ARG A 138 -36.93 2.43 8.45
C ARG A 138 -37.09 1.95 7.02
N GLU A 139 -38.25 2.22 6.44
CA GLU A 139 -38.51 1.95 5.02
C GLU A 139 -37.85 2.99 4.09
N SER A 140 -37.48 4.16 4.61
CA SER A 140 -36.76 5.20 3.88
C SER A 140 -35.78 6.00 4.75
N LEU A 141 -34.73 6.52 4.11
CA LEU A 141 -33.76 7.45 4.68
C LEU A 141 -33.73 8.66 3.75
N TRP A 142 -33.96 9.85 4.31
CA TRP A 142 -34.06 11.11 3.56
C TRP A 142 -35.08 11.08 2.40
N GLY A 143 -36.14 10.29 2.53
CA GLY A 143 -37.17 10.15 1.50
C GLY A 143 -36.82 9.20 0.36
N VAL A 144 -35.66 8.54 0.42
CA VAL A 144 -35.25 7.51 -0.55
C VAL A 144 -35.48 6.13 0.07
N THR A 145 -36.21 5.28 -0.65
CA THR A 145 -36.52 3.90 -0.25
C THR A 145 -35.45 2.91 -0.70
N ALA A 146 -35.42 1.72 -0.09
CA ALA A 146 -34.55 0.63 -0.51
C ALA A 146 -34.78 0.23 -1.98
N ASN A 147 -36.05 0.19 -2.41
CA ASN A 147 -36.41 -0.20 -3.79
C ASN A 147 -35.94 0.83 -4.83
N GLU A 148 -36.02 2.12 -4.52
CA GLU A 148 -35.48 3.18 -5.39
C GLU A 148 -33.96 3.10 -5.47
N THR A 149 -33.30 2.80 -4.35
CA THR A 149 -31.83 2.63 -4.30
C THR A 149 -31.38 1.44 -5.16
N ILE A 150 -32.06 0.30 -5.03
CA ILE A 150 -31.79 -0.91 -5.82
C ILE A 150 -32.06 -0.65 -7.31
N SER A 151 -33.14 0.06 -7.63
CA SER A 151 -33.50 0.41 -9.01
C SER A 151 -32.48 1.36 -9.63
N ALA A 152 -32.05 2.39 -8.88
CA ALA A 152 -31.01 3.32 -9.31
C ALA A 152 -29.67 2.61 -9.55
N ALA A 153 -29.29 1.68 -8.66
CA ALA A 153 -28.11 0.83 -8.82
C ALA A 153 -28.18 -0.05 -10.07
N GLY A 154 -29.35 -0.64 -10.35
CA GLY A 154 -29.58 -1.47 -11.54
C GLY A 154 -29.47 -0.65 -12.83
N VAL A 155 -30.06 0.55 -12.85
CA VAL A 155 -29.98 1.46 -14.00
C VAL A 155 -28.55 1.95 -14.21
N SER A 156 -27.85 2.38 -13.16
CA SER A 156 -26.46 2.84 -13.28
C SER A 156 -25.54 1.74 -13.81
N THR A 157 -25.73 0.50 -13.34
CA THR A 157 -24.94 -0.66 -13.79
C THR A 157 -25.23 -1.00 -15.25
N THR A 158 -26.49 -0.90 -15.68
CA THR A 158 -26.89 -1.15 -17.07
C THR A 158 -26.34 -0.08 -18.01
N VAL A 159 -26.44 1.20 -17.64
CA VAL A 159 -25.89 2.33 -18.41
C VAL A 159 -24.37 2.20 -18.53
N ALA A 160 -23.70 1.86 -17.43
CA ALA A 160 -22.26 1.71 -17.44
C ALA A 160 -21.80 0.48 -18.24
N SER A 161 -22.55 -0.63 -18.19
CA SER A 161 -22.30 -1.81 -19.04
C SER A 161 -22.50 -1.49 -20.53
N ALA A 162 -23.52 -0.70 -20.88
CA ALA A 162 -23.73 -0.23 -22.24
C ALA A 162 -22.59 0.71 -22.70
N ALA A 163 -22.14 1.63 -21.83
CA ALA A 163 -21.01 2.50 -22.13
C ALA A 163 -19.72 1.70 -22.38
N LEU A 164 -19.45 0.67 -21.57
CA LEU A 164 -18.29 -0.22 -21.76
C LEU A 164 -18.33 -1.01 -23.08
N LEU A 165 -19.51 -1.26 -23.65
CA LEU A 165 -19.64 -1.89 -24.98
C LEU A 165 -19.53 -0.87 -26.11
N VAL A 166 -20.10 0.32 -25.94
CA VAL A 166 -20.15 1.35 -26.99
C VAL A 166 -18.78 2.01 -27.19
N ILE A 167 -18.02 2.26 -26.13
CA ILE A 167 -16.68 2.88 -26.19
C ILE A 167 -15.70 2.11 -27.09
N PRO A 168 -15.48 0.79 -26.94
CA PRO A 168 -14.55 0.06 -27.82
C PRO A 168 -15.06 -0.04 -29.26
N ILE A 169 -16.37 -0.04 -29.49
CA ILE A 169 -16.96 -0.02 -30.84
C ILE A 169 -16.66 1.30 -31.53
N ILE A 170 -16.87 2.43 -30.85
CA ILE A 170 -16.58 3.77 -31.37
C ILE A 170 -15.08 3.90 -31.68
N LEU A 171 -14.21 3.52 -30.74
CA LEU A 171 -12.76 3.55 -30.94
C LEU A 171 -12.30 2.63 -32.08
N GLY A 172 -12.96 1.49 -32.27
CA GLY A 172 -12.72 0.58 -33.39
C GLY A 172 -13.14 1.18 -34.73
N ILE A 173 -14.29 1.86 -34.78
CA ILE A 173 -14.79 2.55 -35.97
C ILE A 173 -13.90 3.74 -36.33
N GLU A 174 -13.48 4.56 -35.36
CA GLU A 174 -12.55 5.68 -35.57
C GLU A 174 -11.21 5.20 -36.14
N ARG A 175 -10.66 4.11 -35.59
CA ARG A 175 -9.45 3.47 -36.14
C ARG A 175 -9.65 2.94 -37.56
N ALA A 176 -10.81 2.36 -37.87
CA ALA A 176 -11.11 1.84 -39.20
C ALA A 176 -11.33 2.96 -40.24
N LEU A 177 -11.83 4.11 -39.81
CA LEU A 177 -12.07 5.29 -40.66
C LEU A 177 -10.86 6.23 -40.78
N GLY A 178 -9.80 6.00 -40.00
CA GLY A 178 -8.57 6.80 -40.04
C GLY A 178 -8.73 8.23 -39.53
N TRP A 179 -9.79 8.51 -38.78
CA TRP A 179 -9.95 9.78 -38.07
C TRP A 179 -9.09 9.74 -36.80
N ARG A 180 -8.19 10.72 -36.69
CA ARG A 180 -7.28 10.93 -35.56
C ARG A 180 -7.80 12.04 -34.68
#